data_AF-A0A661EKI5-F1
#
_entry.id   AF-A0A661EKI5-F1
#
_cell.length_a   1.000
_cell.length_b   1.000
_cell.length_c   1.000
_cell.angle_alpha   90.00
_cell.angle_beta   90.00
_cell.angle_gamma   90.00
#
_symmetry.space_group_name_H-M   'P 1'
#
loop_
_entity.id
_entity.type
_entity.pdbx_description
1 polymer ?
#
loop_
_entity_poly.entity_id
_entity_poly.type
_entity_poly.pdbx_seq_one_letter_code
_entity_poly.pdbx_strand_id
1 'polypeptide(L)'
;MKLLRSLLFSTGMVITIPITLFALLLLAFAPFRYRFKVTSTWSRAMLAWLRITCGIRYRVEGLEHVAGGATVVLSKHQSTLETLALQVIFQPITWVIKQEL
;
A
#
# COMPACT_ATOMS: atom_id res chain seq x y z
N MET A 1 -4.76 25.93 -0.56
CA MET A 1 -5.66 24.83 -0.15
C MET A 1 -5.13 23.41 -0.44
N LYS A 2 -4.38 23.18 -1.54
CA LYS A 2 -3.74 21.86 -1.80
C LYS A 2 -2.70 21.47 -0.73
N LEU A 3 -1.89 22.44 -0.28
CA LEU A 3 -0.86 22.24 0.74
C LEU A 3 -1.41 21.70 2.07
N LEU A 4 -2.54 22.21 2.55
CA LEU A 4 -3.14 21.74 3.80
C LEU A 4 -3.56 20.27 3.69
N ARG A 5 -4.21 19.90 2.58
CA ARG A 5 -4.67 18.52 2.34
C ARG A 5 -3.49 17.55 2.22
N SER A 6 -2.44 17.96 1.51
CA SER A 6 -1.21 17.14 1.41
C SER A 6 -0.48 17.04 2.75
N LEU A 7 -0.42 18.11 3.54
CA LEU A 7 0.16 18.08 4.89
C LEU A 7 -0.61 17.13 5.81
N LEU A 8 -1.95 17.19 5.81
CA LEU A 8 -2.78 16.26 6.59
C LEU A 8 -2.55 14.80 6.19
N PHE A 9 -2.46 14.52 4.89
CA PHE A 9 -2.14 13.19 4.41
C PHE A 9 -0.74 12.74 4.88
N SER A 10 0.28 13.55 4.62
CA SER A 10 1.68 13.24 4.98
C SER A 10 1.86 13.03 6.48
N THR A 11 1.23 13.86 7.32
CA THR A 11 1.28 13.70 8.78
C THR A 11 0.67 12.37 9.21
N GLY A 12 -0.51 12.01 8.68
CA GLY A 12 -1.12 10.71 8.97
C GLY A 12 -0.25 9.54 8.51
N MET A 13 0.39 9.66 7.35
CA MET A 13 1.33 8.65 6.85
C MET A 13 2.55 8.51 7.78
N VAL A 14 3.23 9.61 8.12
CA VAL A 14 4.42 9.62 8.98
C VAL A 14 4.12 9.08 10.37
N ILE A 15 2.95 9.37 10.95
CA ILE A 15 2.55 8.86 12.27
C ILE A 15 2.24 7.36 12.23
N THR A 16 1.60 6.87 11.16
CA THR A 16 1.17 5.47 11.08
C THR A 16 2.29 4.50 10.70
N ILE A 17 3.36 4.98 10.06
CA ILE A 17 4.56 4.17 9.75
C ILE A 17 5.17 3.53 11.01
N PRO A 18 5.58 4.28 12.06
CA PRO A 18 6.19 3.69 13.25
C PRO A 18 5.23 2.76 14.01
N ILE A 19 3.92 3.06 14.01
CA ILE A 19 2.90 2.18 14.61
C ILE A 19 2.85 0.84 13.87
N THR A 20 2.84 0.88 12.53
CA THR A 20 2.80 -0.33 11.70
C THR A 20 4.11 -1.11 11.83
N LEU A 21 5.25 -0.42 11.87
CA LEU A 21 6.55 -1.04 12.09
C LEU A 21 6.60 -1.74 13.45
N PHE A 22 6.13 -1.08 14.51
CA PHE A 22 6.06 -1.67 15.84
C PHE A 22 5.16 -2.92 15.86
N ALA A 23 3.99 -2.88 15.21
CA ALA A 23 3.12 -4.05 15.07
C ALA A 23 3.80 -5.21 14.31
N LEU A 24 4.60 -4.90 13.27
CA LEU A 24 5.37 -5.91 12.54
C LEU A 24 6.50 -6.50 13.38
N LEU A 25 7.16 -5.70 14.22
CA LEU A 25 8.18 -6.18 15.15
C LEU A 25 7.58 -7.16 16.18
N LEU A 26 6.41 -6.85 16.74
CA LEU A 26 5.69 -7.77 17.62
C LEU A 26 5.30 -9.08 16.93
N LEU A 27 5.10 -9.04 15.61
CA LEU A 27 4.77 -10.19 14.78
C LEU A 27 5.97 -10.79 14.05
N ALA A 28 7.22 -10.46 14.44
CA ALA A 28 8.42 -10.86 13.71
C ALA A 28 8.50 -12.38 13.49
N PHE A 29 8.17 -13.16 14.53
CA PHE A 29 8.17 -14.63 14.49
C PHE A 29 6.81 -15.23 14.09
N ALA A 30 5.80 -14.40 13.84
CA ALA A 30 4.50 -14.88 13.42
C ALA A 30 4.50 -15.35 11.95
N PRO A 31 3.61 -16.29 11.58
CA PRO A 31 3.45 -16.73 10.20
C PRO A 31 3.24 -15.55 9.23
N PHE A 32 3.79 -15.66 8.02
CA PHE A 32 3.79 -14.60 6.99
C PHE A 32 2.40 -13.98 6.77
N ARG A 33 1.33 -14.81 6.78
CA ARG A 33 -0.06 -14.36 6.63
C ARG A 33 -0.46 -13.22 7.59
N TYR A 34 0.05 -13.22 8.83
CA TYR A 34 -0.29 -12.19 9.81
C TYR A 34 0.46 -10.89 9.55
N ARG A 35 1.76 -10.99 9.26
CA ARG A 35 2.59 -9.83 8.88
C ARG A 35 2.04 -9.18 7.61
N PHE A 36 1.69 -9.98 6.61
CA PHE A 36 1.06 -9.49 5.37
C PHE A 36 -0.31 -8.86 5.62
N LYS A 37 -1.12 -9.44 6.51
CA LYS A 37 -2.42 -8.85 6.87
C LYS A 37 -2.25 -7.46 7.50
N VAL A 38 -1.23 -7.25 8.34
CA VAL A 38 -0.93 -5.92 8.92
C VAL A 38 -0.57 -4.92 7.83
N THR A 39 0.40 -5.24 6.95
CA THR A 39 0.82 -4.31 5.89
C THR A 39 -0.30 -4.01 4.89
N SER A 40 -1.10 -5.02 4.54
CA SER A 40 -2.28 -4.84 3.68
C SER A 40 -3.35 -3.97 4.34
N THR A 41 -3.59 -4.16 5.64
CA THR A 41 -4.58 -3.35 6.38
C THR A 41 -4.14 -1.90 6.46
N TRP A 42 -2.85 -1.66 6.73
CA TRP A 42 -2.27 -0.32 6.67
C TRP A 42 -2.43 0.32 5.28
N SER A 43 -2.14 -0.43 4.21
CA SER A 43 -2.30 0.08 2.83
C SER A 43 -3.76 0.47 2.52
N ARG A 44 -4.74 -0.35 2.93
CA ARG A 44 -6.17 -0.02 2.83
C ARG A 44 -6.54 1.22 3.63
N ALA A 45 -6.02 1.35 4.86
CA ALA A 45 -6.24 2.52 5.70
C ALA A 45 -5.64 3.79 5.07
N MET A 46 -4.45 3.72 4.49
CA MET A 46 -3.82 4.86 3.82
C MET A 46 -4.56 5.28 2.55
N LEU A 47 -5.09 4.34 1.75
CA LEU A 47 -5.93 4.68 0.60
C LEU A 47 -7.24 5.34 1.03
N ALA A 48 -7.86 4.88 2.12
CA ALA A 48 -9.03 5.53 2.71
C ALA A 48 -8.69 6.94 3.23
N TRP A 49 -7.56 7.09 3.91
CA TRP A 49 -7.06 8.38 4.40
C TRP A 49 -6.78 9.35 3.26
N LEU A 50 -6.17 8.88 2.18
CA LEU A 50 -5.93 9.66 0.96
C LEU A 50 -7.24 10.16 0.34
N ARG A 51 -8.26 9.32 0.32
CA ARG A 51 -9.60 9.71 -0.15
C ARG A 51 -10.24 10.78 0.74
N ILE A 52 -10.11 10.66 2.07
CA ILE A 52 -10.68 11.62 3.03
C ILE A 52 -9.95 12.96 2.95
N THR A 53 -8.62 12.94 3.02
CA THR A 53 -7.79 14.15 3.08
C THR A 53 -7.64 14.83 1.73
N CYS A 54 -7.19 14.09 0.71
CA CYS A 54 -6.86 14.61 -0.62
C CYS A 54 -7.99 14.43 -1.64
N GLY A 55 -9.03 13.65 -1.34
CA GLY A 55 -10.15 13.44 -2.27
C GLY A 55 -9.81 12.56 -3.47
N ILE A 56 -8.61 11.97 -3.48
CA ILE A 56 -8.13 11.15 -4.58
C ILE A 56 -8.81 9.78 -4.51
N ARG A 57 -9.29 9.31 -5.65
CA ARG A 57 -9.92 8.01 -5.83
C ARG A 57 -9.28 7.33 -7.02
N TYR A 58 -9.13 6.02 -6.96
CA TYR A 58 -8.73 5.22 -8.11
C TYR A 58 -9.85 4.25 -8.45
N ARG A 59 -9.89 3.85 -9.72
CA ARG A 59 -10.76 2.80 -10.23
C ARG A 59 -9.86 1.70 -10.79
N VAL A 60 -10.27 0.46 -10.59
CA VAL A 60 -9.61 -0.70 -11.19
C VAL A 60 -10.52 -1.23 -12.28
N GLU A 61 -9.95 -1.45 -13.45
CA GLU A 61 -10.64 -1.99 -14.62
C GLU A 61 -9.81 -3.19 -15.12
N GLY A 62 -10.46 -4.20 -15.69
CA GLY A 62 -9.77 -5.38 -16.22
C GLY A 62 -9.27 -6.36 -15.17
N LEU A 63 -9.81 -6.34 -13.95
CA LEU A 63 -9.39 -7.26 -12.87
C LEU A 63 -9.70 -8.73 -13.22
N GLU A 64 -10.66 -8.96 -14.11
CA GLU A 64 -11.01 -10.26 -14.68
C GLU A 64 -9.89 -10.90 -15.51
N HIS A 65 -8.92 -10.11 -16.01
CA HIS A 65 -7.78 -10.63 -16.77
C HIS A 65 -6.64 -11.15 -15.87
N VAL A 66 -6.77 -10.98 -14.55
CA VAL A 66 -5.74 -11.40 -13.61
C VAL A 66 -5.82 -12.92 -13.46
N ALA A 67 -4.79 -13.62 -13.95
CA ALA A 67 -4.69 -15.06 -13.82
C ALA A 67 -4.64 -15.48 -12.33
N GLY A 68 -5.38 -16.52 -11.94
CA GLY A 68 -5.46 -17.02 -10.57
C GLY A 68 -4.19 -17.70 -10.03
N GLY A 69 -3.05 -17.53 -10.69
CA GLY A 69 -1.77 -18.14 -10.34
C GLY A 69 -0.65 -17.11 -10.22
N ALA A 70 0.58 -17.59 -10.03
CA ALA A 70 1.76 -16.75 -9.97
C ALA A 70 1.92 -15.92 -11.26
N THR A 71 1.92 -14.60 -11.11
CA THR A 71 1.92 -13.65 -12.23
C THR A 71 2.92 -12.53 -11.95
N VAL A 72 3.57 -12.03 -13.01
CA VAL A 72 4.43 -10.83 -12.94
C VAL A 72 3.61 -9.62 -13.36
N VAL A 73 3.43 -8.67 -12.45
CA VAL A 73 2.71 -7.41 -12.74
C VAL A 73 3.72 -6.36 -13.15
N LEU A 74 3.66 -5.93 -14.42
CA LEU A 74 4.47 -4.84 -14.94
C LEU A 74 3.65 -3.54 -14.85
N SER A 75 4.03 -2.65 -13.93
CA SER A 75 3.40 -1.34 -13.76
C SER A 75 4.40 -0.24 -14.01
N LYS A 76 3.98 0.80 -14.75
CA LYS A 76 4.69 2.07 -14.75
C LYS A 76 4.65 2.64 -13.33
N HIS A 77 5.78 3.18 -12.85
CA HIS A 77 5.84 3.85 -11.57
C HIS A 77 5.80 5.36 -11.81
N GLN A 78 4.62 5.97 -11.67
CA GLN A 78 4.39 7.39 -11.96
C GLN A 78 4.03 8.19 -10.70
N SER A 79 3.55 7.52 -9.65
CA SER A 79 3.31 8.16 -8.36
C SER A 79 3.49 7.21 -7.17
N THR A 80 3.37 7.77 -5.97
CA THR A 80 3.38 7.01 -4.73
C THR A 80 2.07 6.25 -4.48
N LEU A 81 1.00 6.53 -5.23
CA LEU A 81 -0.27 5.82 -5.09
C LEU A 81 -0.11 4.32 -5.40
N GLU A 82 0.70 3.99 -6.40
CA GLU A 82 0.92 2.63 -6.88
C GLU A 82 1.47 1.71 -5.80
N THR A 83 2.29 2.23 -4.88
CA THR A 83 2.86 1.43 -3.78
C THR A 83 1.78 0.92 -2.83
N LEU A 84 0.73 1.71 -2.61
CA LEU A 84 -0.40 1.35 -1.76
C LEU A 84 -1.47 0.59 -2.53
N ALA A 85 -1.84 1.08 -3.72
CA ALA A 85 -2.94 0.54 -4.51
C ALA A 85 -2.62 -0.89 -4.99
N LEU A 86 -1.44 -1.13 -5.56
CA LEU A 86 -1.08 -2.45 -6.06
C LEU A 86 -1.00 -3.49 -4.94
N GLN A 87 -0.56 -3.10 -3.75
CA GLN A 87 -0.57 -3.97 -2.57
C GLN A 87 -1.97 -4.37 -2.10
N VAL A 88 -2.99 -3.56 -2.38
CA VAL A 88 -4.39 -3.87 -2.07
C VAL A 88 -5.06 -4.64 -3.20
N ILE A 89 -4.74 -4.33 -4.46
CA ILE A 89 -5.33 -4.96 -5.65
C ILE A 89 -4.80 -6.38 -5.83
N PHE A 90 -3.48 -6.56 -5.73
CA PHE A 90 -2.80 -7.83 -5.97
C PHE A 90 -2.29 -8.39 -4.64
N GLN A 91 -2.95 -9.43 -4.13
CA GLN A 91 -2.62 -10.00 -2.82
C GLN A 91 -2.46 -11.54 -2.91
N PRO A 92 -1.37 -12.13 -2.37
CA PRO A 92 -0.15 -11.47 -1.88
C PRO A 92 0.76 -10.99 -3.03
N ILE A 93 1.44 -9.85 -2.85
CA ILE A 93 2.44 -9.31 -3.80
C ILE A 93 3.82 -9.20 -3.14
N THR A 94 4.86 -9.36 -3.95
CA THR A 94 6.24 -9.02 -3.62
C THR A 94 6.76 -8.04 -4.67
N TRP A 95 7.48 -7.01 -4.21
CA TRP A 95 8.10 -6.04 -5.10
C TRP A 95 9.47 -6.54 -5.56
N VAL A 96 9.74 -6.42 -6.85
CA VAL A 96 11.09 -6.56 -7.39
C VAL A 96 11.76 -5.20 -7.31
N ILE A 97 12.85 -5.12 -6.56
CA ILE A 97 13.60 -3.90 -6.33
C ILE A 97 15.00 -4.11 -6.91
N LYS A 98 15.56 -3.06 -7.52
CA LYS A 98 16.96 -3.08 -7.97
C LYS A 98 17.89 -3.19 -6.76
N GLN A 99 18.99 -3.91 -6.91
CA GLN A 99 19.94 -4.08 -5.83
C GLN A 99 20.63 -2.76 -5.45
N GLU A 100 20.71 -1.81 -6.38
CA GLU A 100 21.38 -0.51 -6.21
C GLU A 100 20.45 0.61 -5.69
N LEU A 101 19.19 0.28 -5.35
CA LEU A 101 18.25 1.21 -4.69
C LEU A 101 18.39 1.12 -3.17
#